data_AF-A0A0F5ZRV3-F1
#
_entry.id   AF-A0A0F5ZRV3-F1
#
_cell.length_a   1.000
_cell.length_b   1.000
_cell.length_c   1.000
_cell.angle_alpha   90.00
_cell.angle_beta   90.00
_cell.angle_gamma   90.00
#
_symmetry.space_group_name_H-M   'P 1'
#
loop_
_entity.id
_entity.type
_entity.pdbx_description
1 polymer ?
#
loop_
_entity_poly.entity_id
_entity_poly.type
_entity_poly.pdbx_seq_one_letter_code
_entity_poly.pdbx_strand_id
1 'polypeptide(L)' 'MVRLPDRLQIALLRASGCNPNDPATQALMDSWPLDQLRQDPAAKRALWPQLRALRKRGTP' A
#
# COMPACT_ATOMS: atom_id res chain seq x y z
N MET A 1 2.96 16.84 13.31
CA MET A 1 3.23 17.05 11.87
C MET A 1 2.60 15.89 11.10
N VAL A 2 1.47 16.11 10.42
CA VAL A 2 0.93 15.09 9.50
C VAL A 2 1.79 15.16 8.24
N ARG A 3 2.76 14.26 8.09
CA ARG A 3 3.36 14.05 6.76
C ARG A 3 2.23 13.54 5.89
N LEU A 4 1.84 14.33 4.90
CA LEU A 4 0.85 13.91 3.92
C LEU A 4 1.34 12.59 3.30
N PRO A 5 0.50 11.55 3.18
CA PRO A 5 0.91 10.29 2.59
C PRO A 5 1.49 10.53 1.20
N ASP A 6 2.60 9.85 0.91
CA ASP A 6 3.29 10.00 -0.36
C ASP A 6 2.32 9.74 -1.53
N ARG A 7 2.41 10.54 -2.61
CA ARG A 7 1.51 10.37 -3.77
C ARG A 7 1.55 8.95 -4.34
N LEU A 8 2.70 8.28 -4.23
CA LEU A 8 2.87 6.87 -4.59
C LEU A 8 2.03 5.95 -3.71
N GLN A 9 1.99 6.19 -2.38
CA GLN A 9 1.18 5.41 -1.47
C GLN A 9 -0.31 5.53 -1.82
N ILE A 10 -0.78 6.76 -2.05
CA ILE A 10 -2.16 7.04 -2.45
C ILE A 10 -2.50 6.34 -3.78
N ALA A 11 -1.61 6.41 -4.77
CA ALA A 11 -1.81 5.76 -6.06
C ALA A 11 -1.87 4.23 -5.94
N LEU A 12 -0.96 3.64 -5.15
CA LEU A 12 -0.96 2.21 -4.86
C LEU A 12 -2.26 1.79 -4.18
N LEU A 13 -2.68 2.49 -3.13
CA LEU A 13 -3.94 2.21 -2.43
C LEU A 13 -5.15 2.24 -3.36
N ARG A 14 -5.30 3.30 -4.18
CA ARG A 14 -6.39 3.39 -5.16
C ARG A 14 -6.37 2.25 -6.16
N ALA A 15 -5.20 1.90 -6.68
CA ALA A 15 -5.05 0.78 -7.61
C ALA A 15 -5.32 -0.59 -6.95
N SER A 16 -5.05 -0.71 -5.64
CA SER A 16 -5.31 -1.92 -4.86
C SER A 16 -6.78 -2.12 -4.51
N GLY A 17 -7.52 -1.02 -4.34
CA GLY A 17 -8.83 -1.04 -3.70
C GLY A 17 -8.77 -1.38 -2.20
N CYS A 18 -7.61 -1.17 -1.54
CA CYS A 18 -7.48 -1.37 -0.09
C CYS A 18 -8.03 -0.14 0.65
N ASN A 19 -8.64 -0.37 1.81
CA ASN A 19 -9.18 0.71 2.64
C ASN A 19 -8.04 1.32 3.49
N PRO A 20 -7.70 2.61 3.33
CA PRO A 20 -6.65 3.26 4.14
C PRO A 20 -7.02 3.39 5.62
N ASN A 21 -8.30 3.23 5.99
CA ASN A 21 -8.74 3.25 7.39
C ASN A 21 -8.56 1.90 8.09
N ASP A 22 -8.25 0.83 7.35
CA ASP A 22 -7.99 -0.49 7.92
C ASP A 22 -6.60 -0.50 8.61
N PRO A 23 -6.51 -0.85 9.91
CA PRO A 23 -5.24 -0.86 10.63
C PRO A 23 -4.16 -1.73 9.96
N ALA A 24 -4.55 -2.85 9.34
CA ALA A 24 -3.62 -3.71 8.64
C ALA A 24 -3.04 -3.04 7.37
N THR A 25 -3.86 -2.25 6.68
CA THR A 25 -3.42 -1.44 5.54
C THR A 25 -2.49 -0.31 5.99
N GLN A 26 -2.79 0.36 7.10
CA GLN A 26 -1.93 1.43 7.65
C GLN A 26 -0.55 0.89 8.07
N ALA A 27 -0.51 -0.21 8.82
CA ALA A 27 0.74 -0.86 9.22
C ALA A 27 1.57 -1.30 8.01
N LEU A 28 0.92 -1.80 6.96
CA LEU A 28 1.60 -2.15 5.72
C LEU A 28 2.17 -0.90 5.02
N MET A 29 1.42 0.19 4.94
CA MET A 29 1.88 1.45 4.33
C MET A 29 3.10 2.04 5.04
N ASP A 30 3.12 2.00 6.37
CA ASP A 30 4.25 2.48 7.17
C ASP A 30 5.52 1.65 6.91
N SER A 31 5.37 0.37 6.60
CA SER A 31 6.49 -0.53 6.27
C SER A 31 7.03 -0.39 4.84
N TRP A 32 6.40 0.40 3.97
CA TRP A 32 6.79 0.44 2.56
C TRP A 32 8.12 1.16 2.33
N PRO A 33 9.10 0.51 1.67
CA PRO A 33 10.33 1.18 1.28
C PRO A 33 10.08 2.05 0.05
N LEU A 34 9.56 3.27 0.26
CA LEU A 34 9.11 4.16 -0.82
C LEU A 34 10.22 4.51 -1.83
N ASP A 35 11.47 4.60 -1.38
CA ASP A 35 12.62 4.88 -2.24
C ASP A 35 12.87 3.72 -3.22
N GLN A 36 12.93 2.49 -2.69
CA GLN A 36 13.04 1.28 -3.49
C GLN A 36 11.83 1.09 -4.41
N LEU A 37 10.62 1.39 -3.94
CA LEU A 37 9.42 1.31 -4.77
C LEU A 37 9.44 2.31 -5.92
N ARG A 38 10.14 3.45 -5.80
CA ARG A 38 10.27 4.40 -6.93
C ARG A 38 11.24 3.89 -7.99
N GLN A 39 12.33 3.27 -7.56
CA GLN A 39 13.42 2.79 -8.41
C GLN A 39 13.10 1.41 -9.04
N ASP A 40 12.37 0.55 -8.34
CA ASP A 40 12.20 -0.86 -8.70
C ASP A 40 10.73 -1.25 -9.02
N PRO A 41 10.42 -1.55 -10.30
CA PRO A 41 9.12 -2.09 -10.70
C PRO A 41 8.79 -3.47 -10.12
N ALA A 42 9.80 -4.30 -9.81
CA ALA A 42 9.61 -5.63 -9.22
C ALA A 42 9.19 -5.51 -7.75
N ALA A 43 9.79 -4.58 -6.99
CA ALA A 43 9.36 -4.25 -5.63
C ALA A 43 7.87 -3.87 -5.55
N LYS A 44 7.38 -3.06 -6.50
CA LYS A 44 5.93 -2.76 -6.59
C LYS A 44 5.10 -4.03 -6.85
N ARG A 45 5.56 -4.90 -7.76
CA ARG A 45 4.85 -6.14 -8.07
C ARG A 45 4.82 -7.11 -6.89
N ALA A 46 5.87 -7.14 -6.06
CA ALA A 46 5.92 -7.94 -4.84
C ALA A 46 4.92 -7.48 -3.76
N LEU A 47 4.47 -6.22 -3.80
CA LEU A 47 3.39 -5.72 -2.92
C LEU A 47 1.99 -6.17 -3.37
N TRP A 48 1.78 -6.46 -4.66
CA TRP A 48 0.44 -6.76 -5.17
C TRP A 48 -0.25 -7.99 -4.55
N PRO A 49 0.44 -9.11 -4.27
CA PRO A 49 -0.17 -10.24 -3.56
C PRO A 49 -0.63 -9.86 -2.14
N GLN A 50 0.19 -9.09 -1.41
CA GLN A 50 -0.10 -8.66 -0.04
C GLN A 50 -1.33 -7.74 -0.01
N LEU A 51 -1.37 -6.77 -0.91
CA LEU A 51 -2.51 -5.86 -1.09
C LEU A 51 -3.80 -6.61 -1.47
N ARG A 52 -3.71 -7.60 -2.37
CA ARG A 52 -4.87 -8.46 -2.71
C ARG A 52 -5.35 -9.30 -1.54
N ALA A 53 -4.45 -9.82 -0.71
CA ALA A 53 -4.81 -10.57 0.49
C ALA A 53 -5.53 -9.68 1.51
N LEU A 54 -5.06 -8.44 1.71
CA LEU A 54 -5.74 -7.44 2.54
C LEU A 54 -7.14 -7.11 2.00
N ARG A 55 -7.26 -6.85 0.70
CA ARG A 55 -8.58 -6.60 0.08
C ARG A 55 -9.55 -7.76 0.30
N LYS A 56 -9.10 -9.00 0.10
CA LYS A 56 -9.93 -10.20 0.33
C LYS A 56 -10.39 -10.32 1.78
N ARG A 57 -9.57 -9.91 2.77
CA ARG A 57 -9.96 -9.90 4.19
C ARG A 57 -10.91 -8.77 4.55
N GLY A 58 -10.81 -7.62 3.89
CA GLY A 58 -11.64 -6.44 4.15
C GLY A 58 -12.96 -6.39 3.37
N THR A 59 -13.23 -7.37 2.50
CA THR A 59 -14.53 -7.52 1.84
C THR A 59 -15.36 -8.50 2.67
N PRO A 60 -16.45 -8.08 3.34
CA PRO A 60 -17.39 -9.01 3.97
C PRO A 60 -18.07 -9.92 2.94
#